data_AF-A0A3S7GW42-F1
#
_entry.id   AF-A0A3S7GW42-F1
#
_cell.length_a   1.000
_cell.length_b   1.000
_cell.length_c   1.000
_cell.angle_alpha   90.00
_cell.angle_beta   90.00
_cell.angle_gamma   90.00
#
_symmetry.space_group_name_H-M   'P 1'
#
loop_
_entity.id
_entity.type
_entity.pdbx_description
1 polymer ?
#
loop_
_entity_poly.entity_id
_entity_poly.type
_entity_poly.pdbx_seq_one_letter_code
_entity_poly.pdbx_strand_id
1 'polypeptide(L)'
;MQRYNRQLRYHAFGEEGQNALSNATILILGAGALGSHVAELLARMGAHHLAIVDMDIVELSNLHRQALYTEDDAHNMVPKVHAVKQKIEHINSNVNVQTYYQEIDSTTIEDILKAVNPDIVIDGMDHFKIRYLINEACQKHHIPWVYGAAVGSKGTVYGIDFKGPCLKCLLKQIPTSAESCAINGVLPPVITQVASYEVTEAIRYLSGHGFSHKLITLDTFHIDYKALNIDILKDDECDVCGKGHYKLLETKQQQNIESLCGKTYLFRYQPTVFDYAEHFPGDIVKSTSFAKLIKDGNYDITLFKDGRMNVYGVEDDNEAEQLYHQYLKSLK
;
A
#
# COMPACT_ATOMS: atom_id res chain seq x y z
N MET A 1 -18.93 30.43 0.90
CA MET A 1 -18.58 29.72 -0.36
C MET A 1 -18.50 28.24 -0.02
N GLN A 2 -19.19 27.35 -0.76
CA GLN A 2 -19.15 25.89 -0.51
C GLN A 2 -17.82 25.29 -0.98
N ARG A 3 -17.20 24.42 -0.18
CA ARG A 3 -15.84 23.87 -0.38
C ARG A 3 -15.62 23.31 -1.81
N TYR A 4 -16.59 22.57 -2.34
CA TYR A 4 -16.46 21.84 -3.62
C TYR A 4 -17.07 22.57 -4.83
N ASN A 5 -17.45 23.86 -4.71
CA ASN A 5 -18.17 24.56 -5.78
C ASN A 5 -17.44 24.55 -7.15
N ARG A 6 -16.10 24.48 -7.17
CA ARG A 6 -15.33 24.46 -8.43
C ARG A 6 -15.41 23.12 -9.16
N GLN A 7 -15.32 21.99 -8.43
CA GLN A 7 -15.43 20.66 -9.06
C GLN A 7 -16.87 20.32 -9.45
N LEU A 8 -17.86 20.79 -8.68
CA LEU A 8 -19.29 20.63 -8.99
C LEU A 8 -19.69 21.25 -10.34
N ARG A 9 -18.97 22.27 -10.82
CA ARG A 9 -19.25 22.92 -12.12
C ARG A 9 -18.89 22.05 -13.32
N TYR A 10 -18.06 21.04 -13.15
CA TYR A 10 -17.72 20.13 -14.24
C TYR A 10 -18.86 19.15 -14.47
N HIS A 11 -19.64 19.35 -15.53
CA HIS A 11 -20.90 18.64 -15.76
C HIS A 11 -20.79 17.10 -15.69
N ALA A 12 -19.70 16.51 -16.19
CA ALA A 12 -19.55 15.05 -16.16
C ALA A 12 -19.25 14.49 -14.76
N PHE A 13 -18.86 15.32 -13.79
CA PHE A 13 -18.76 14.92 -12.38
C PHE A 13 -19.98 15.43 -11.60
N GLY A 14 -20.22 16.73 -11.63
CA GLY A 14 -21.45 17.34 -11.12
C GLY A 14 -21.74 17.08 -9.64
N GLU A 15 -22.98 17.36 -9.23
CA GLU A 15 -23.47 17.06 -7.89
C GLU A 15 -23.62 15.57 -7.63
N GLU A 16 -24.05 14.80 -8.65
CA GLU A 16 -24.22 13.35 -8.54
C GLU A 16 -22.89 12.64 -8.25
N GLY A 17 -21.82 12.97 -8.99
CA GLY A 17 -20.49 12.41 -8.77
C GLY A 17 -19.89 12.83 -7.43
N GLN A 18 -20.13 14.07 -6.99
CA GLN A 18 -19.72 14.49 -5.65
C GLN A 18 -20.45 13.72 -4.55
N ASN A 19 -21.76 13.54 -4.69
CA ASN A 19 -22.57 12.80 -3.73
C ASN A 19 -22.12 11.34 -3.68
N ALA A 20 -21.90 10.71 -4.83
CA ALA A 20 -21.37 9.35 -4.93
C ALA A 20 -20.00 9.23 -4.24
N LEU A 21 -19.05 10.12 -4.55
CA LEU A 21 -17.74 10.16 -3.90
C LEU A 21 -17.85 10.34 -2.38
N SER A 22 -18.75 11.21 -1.93
CA SER A 22 -18.91 11.50 -0.51
C SER A 22 -19.51 10.34 0.28
N ASN A 23 -20.36 9.51 -0.35
CA ASN A 23 -21.01 8.38 0.27
C ASN A 23 -20.19 7.08 0.15
N ALA A 24 -19.25 7.01 -0.78
CA ALA A 24 -18.44 5.83 -1.01
C ALA A 24 -17.43 5.57 0.11
N THR A 25 -17.29 4.31 0.48
CA THR A 25 -16.21 3.81 1.35
C THR A 25 -15.04 3.35 0.49
N ILE A 26 -13.93 4.08 0.57
CA ILE A 26 -12.72 3.82 -0.22
C ILE A 26 -11.66 3.19 0.67
N LEU A 27 -11.19 2.00 0.30
CA LEU A 27 -10.10 1.30 0.99
C LEU A 27 -8.77 1.52 0.26
N ILE A 28 -7.80 2.09 0.95
CA ILE A 28 -6.44 2.29 0.46
C ILE A 28 -5.53 1.28 1.14
N LEU A 29 -4.94 0.38 0.35
CA LEU A 29 -4.01 -0.65 0.82
C LEU A 29 -2.58 -0.16 0.66
N GLY A 30 -1.98 0.29 1.75
CA GLY A 30 -0.68 0.96 1.78
C GLY A 30 -0.84 2.48 1.94
N ALA A 31 -0.08 3.05 2.86
CA ALA A 31 0.04 4.47 3.14
C ALA A 31 1.45 4.98 2.80
N GLY A 32 2.15 4.29 1.89
CA GLY A 32 3.46 4.71 1.39
C GLY A 32 3.40 5.89 0.44
N ALA A 33 4.23 5.85 -0.60
CA ALA A 33 4.30 6.92 -1.59
C ALA A 33 2.96 7.14 -2.29
N LEU A 34 2.44 6.16 -3.03
CA LEU A 34 1.17 6.28 -3.76
C LEU A 34 -0.01 6.53 -2.80
N GLY A 35 -0.17 5.67 -1.80
CA GLY A 35 -1.29 5.73 -0.87
C GLY A 35 -1.44 7.05 -0.13
N SER A 36 -0.34 7.70 0.28
CA SER A 36 -0.42 9.01 0.95
C SER A 36 -0.90 10.13 0.01
N HIS A 37 -0.44 10.15 -1.25
CA HIS A 37 -0.91 11.10 -2.26
C HIS A 37 -2.37 10.84 -2.66
N VAL A 38 -2.76 9.57 -2.83
CA VAL A 38 -4.15 9.18 -3.10
C VAL A 38 -5.07 9.62 -1.97
N ALA A 39 -4.71 9.34 -0.72
CA ALA A 39 -5.51 9.67 0.45
C ALA A 39 -5.67 11.19 0.60
N GLU A 40 -4.59 11.95 0.39
CA GLU A 40 -4.64 13.42 0.39
C GLU A 40 -5.61 13.94 -0.69
N LEU A 41 -5.46 13.48 -1.92
CA LEU A 41 -6.23 13.97 -3.05
C LEU A 41 -7.72 13.65 -2.88
N LEU A 42 -8.07 12.43 -2.47
CA LEU A 42 -9.45 12.03 -2.17
C LEU A 42 -10.06 12.85 -1.04
N ALA A 43 -9.31 13.08 0.04
CA ALA A 43 -9.77 13.91 1.14
C ALA A 43 -10.07 15.35 0.69
N ARG A 44 -9.21 15.94 -0.17
CA ARG A 44 -9.43 17.27 -0.75
C ARG A 44 -10.63 17.31 -1.69
N MET A 45 -10.89 16.22 -2.42
CA MET A 45 -12.05 16.09 -3.31
C MET A 45 -13.37 15.79 -2.58
N GLY A 46 -13.31 15.43 -1.29
CA GLY A 46 -14.49 15.22 -0.46
C GLY A 46 -14.99 13.78 -0.40
N ALA A 47 -14.11 12.79 -0.50
CA ALA A 47 -14.41 11.42 -0.10
C ALA A 47 -14.53 11.37 1.43
N HIS A 48 -15.73 11.15 1.99
CA HIS A 48 -15.92 11.24 3.44
C HIS A 48 -15.54 9.98 4.21
N HIS A 49 -15.49 8.82 3.54
CA HIS A 49 -15.23 7.54 4.20
C HIS A 49 -13.98 6.89 3.61
N LEU A 50 -12.84 7.07 4.29
CA LEU A 50 -11.58 6.46 3.93
C LEU A 50 -11.20 5.39 4.95
N ALA A 51 -10.80 4.22 4.47
CA ALA A 51 -10.15 3.19 5.27
C ALA A 51 -8.72 3.01 4.76
N ILE A 52 -7.73 3.01 5.65
CA ILE A 52 -6.32 2.98 5.26
C ILE A 52 -5.61 1.91 6.08
N VAL A 53 -4.91 1.02 5.38
CA VAL A 53 -4.18 -0.10 5.97
C VAL A 53 -2.70 0.06 5.64
N ASP A 54 -1.85 0.07 6.66
CA ASP A 54 -0.40 0.05 6.51
C ASP A 54 0.21 -0.42 7.83
N MET A 55 1.34 -1.12 7.77
CA MET A 55 2.02 -1.73 8.91
C MET A 55 3.29 -0.98 9.33
N ASP A 56 3.69 0.04 8.58
CA ASP A 56 4.93 0.76 8.78
C ASP A 56 4.76 2.01 9.64
N ILE A 57 5.91 2.53 10.05
CA ILE A 57 6.07 3.83 10.67
C ILE A 57 6.60 4.84 9.65
N VAL A 58 6.50 6.12 9.98
CA VAL A 58 7.13 7.18 9.18
C VAL A 58 8.64 7.16 9.39
N GLU A 59 9.39 7.27 8.30
CA GLU A 59 10.86 7.31 8.29
C GLU A 59 11.36 8.52 7.49
N LEU A 60 12.49 9.09 7.92
CA LEU A 60 13.07 10.28 7.32
C LEU A 60 13.43 10.07 5.83
N SER A 61 13.97 8.89 5.50
CA SER A 61 14.33 8.48 4.14
C SER A 61 13.14 8.46 3.18
N ASN A 62 11.91 8.41 3.71
CA ASN A 62 10.68 8.28 2.94
C ASN A 62 9.97 9.61 2.69
N LEU A 63 10.31 10.67 3.44
CA LEU A 63 9.61 11.96 3.38
C LEU A 63 9.68 12.65 2.02
N HIS A 64 10.76 12.45 1.25
CA HIS A 64 10.92 13.09 -0.06
C HIS A 64 9.82 12.70 -1.07
N ARG A 65 9.10 11.60 -0.83
CA ARG A 65 8.14 11.03 -1.79
C ARG A 65 6.75 10.75 -1.20
N GLN A 66 6.56 10.93 0.10
CA GLN A 66 5.30 10.65 0.80
C GLN A 66 4.67 11.96 1.28
N ALA A 67 3.42 12.22 0.90
CA ALA A 67 2.84 13.56 0.94
C ALA A 67 2.46 14.08 2.34
N LEU A 68 1.96 13.19 3.19
CA LEU A 68 1.24 13.54 4.42
C LEU A 68 2.12 13.51 5.69
N TYR A 69 3.43 13.33 5.55
CA TYR A 69 4.32 13.12 6.68
C TYR A 69 5.31 14.25 6.86
N THR A 70 5.73 14.42 8.12
CA THR A 70 6.68 15.46 8.52
C THR A 70 7.92 14.84 9.18
N GLU A 71 8.97 15.65 9.35
CA GLU A 71 10.15 15.23 10.11
C GLU A 71 9.82 14.90 11.56
N ASP A 72 8.82 15.58 12.16
CA ASP A 72 8.36 15.27 13.52
C ASP A 72 7.69 13.88 13.58
N ASP A 73 6.91 13.51 12.57
CA ASP A 73 6.33 12.16 12.48
C ASP A 73 7.40 11.08 12.40
N ALA A 74 8.43 11.31 11.58
CA ALA A 74 9.59 10.42 11.46
C ALA A 74 10.37 10.36 12.78
N HIS A 75 10.57 11.50 13.42
CA HIS A 75 11.23 11.57 14.72
C HIS A 75 10.42 10.85 15.79
N ASN A 76 9.10 10.85 15.74
CA ASN A 76 8.28 10.15 16.74
C ASN A 76 7.92 8.71 16.34
N MET A 77 8.46 8.21 15.22
CA MET A 77 8.18 6.88 14.66
C MET A 77 6.67 6.60 14.61
N VAL A 78 5.91 7.61 14.20
CA VAL A 78 4.44 7.54 14.19
C VAL A 78 4.02 6.49 13.15
N PRO A 79 3.10 5.57 13.48
CA PRO A 79 2.51 4.67 12.48
C PRO A 79 1.94 5.48 11.31
N LYS A 80 2.26 5.08 10.08
CA LYS A 80 1.87 5.80 8.86
C LYS A 80 0.36 6.08 8.85
N VAL A 81 -0.46 5.07 9.14
CA VAL A 81 -1.92 5.21 9.18
C VAL A 81 -2.40 6.26 10.19
N HIS A 82 -1.77 6.37 11.37
CA HIS A 82 -2.13 7.36 12.38
C HIS A 82 -1.75 8.77 11.93
N ALA A 83 -0.56 8.94 11.35
CA ALA A 83 -0.15 10.20 10.77
C ALA A 83 -1.11 10.62 9.65
N VAL A 84 -1.41 9.74 8.69
CA VAL A 84 -2.35 10.04 7.60
C VAL A 84 -3.70 10.52 8.13
N LYS A 85 -4.29 9.80 9.10
CA LYS A 85 -5.56 10.19 9.71
C LYS A 85 -5.52 11.60 10.27
N GLN A 86 -4.53 11.90 11.10
CA GLN A 86 -4.38 13.22 11.72
C GLN A 86 -4.28 14.34 10.66
N LYS A 87 -3.49 14.13 9.60
CA LYS A 87 -3.29 15.17 8.56
C LYS A 87 -4.54 15.33 7.71
N ILE A 88 -5.23 14.25 7.36
CA ILE A 88 -6.48 14.31 6.61
C ILE A 88 -7.57 15.04 7.40
N GLU A 89 -7.72 14.76 8.69
CA GLU A 89 -8.70 15.44 9.55
C GLU A 89 -8.42 16.96 9.64
N HIS A 90 -7.15 17.37 9.57
CA HIS A 90 -6.77 18.79 9.47
C HIS A 90 -7.02 19.39 8.08
N ILE A 91 -6.84 18.61 7.01
CA ILE A 91 -7.09 19.04 5.62
C ILE A 91 -8.60 19.21 5.39
N ASN A 92 -9.39 18.25 5.85
CA ASN A 92 -10.83 18.21 5.65
C ASN A 92 -11.53 17.51 6.82
N SER A 93 -12.04 18.29 7.75
CA SER A 93 -12.77 17.84 8.94
C SER A 93 -14.07 17.07 8.67
N ASN A 94 -14.54 17.00 7.42
CA ASN A 94 -15.71 16.19 7.05
C ASN A 94 -15.32 14.76 6.64
N VAL A 95 -14.02 14.48 6.53
CA VAL A 95 -13.50 13.16 6.16
C VAL A 95 -13.25 12.36 7.42
N ASN A 96 -13.89 11.20 7.51
CA ASN A 96 -13.64 10.20 8.53
C ASN A 96 -12.63 9.18 7.99
N VAL A 97 -11.50 9.07 8.68
CA VAL A 97 -10.47 8.08 8.35
C VAL A 97 -10.46 6.95 9.38
N GLN A 98 -10.75 5.75 8.91
CA GLN A 98 -10.54 4.52 9.65
C GLN A 98 -9.14 3.98 9.35
N THR A 99 -8.40 3.65 10.40
CA THR A 99 -7.00 3.22 10.29
C THR A 99 -6.83 1.80 10.77
N TYR A 100 -6.08 1.02 10.00
CA TYR A 100 -5.71 -0.34 10.33
C TYR A 100 -4.19 -0.45 10.34
N TYR A 101 -3.61 -0.40 11.54
CA TYR A 101 -2.16 -0.59 11.71
C TYR A 101 -1.85 -2.08 11.75
N GLN A 102 -1.80 -2.71 10.58
CA GLN A 102 -1.62 -4.15 10.43
C GLN A 102 -1.01 -4.53 9.09
N GLU A 103 -0.32 -5.67 9.07
CA GLU A 103 0.21 -6.29 7.86
C GLU A 103 -0.92 -6.77 6.94
N ILE A 104 -0.71 -6.64 5.63
CA ILE A 104 -1.60 -7.21 4.63
C ILE A 104 -0.96 -8.48 4.09
N ASP A 105 -1.58 -9.62 4.40
CA ASP A 105 -1.19 -10.94 3.93
C ASP A 105 -2.42 -11.83 3.69
N SER A 106 -2.21 -13.10 3.32
CA SER A 106 -3.31 -14.03 3.01
C SER A 106 -4.15 -14.40 4.22
N THR A 107 -3.71 -14.07 5.43
CA THR A 107 -4.44 -14.27 6.68
C THR A 107 -5.27 -13.06 7.08
N THR A 108 -4.87 -11.83 6.70
CA THR A 108 -5.52 -10.60 7.14
C THR A 108 -6.41 -9.92 6.08
N ILE A 109 -6.12 -10.09 4.79
CA ILE A 109 -6.78 -9.30 3.73
C ILE A 109 -8.30 -9.52 3.65
N GLU A 110 -8.79 -10.76 3.82
CA GLU A 110 -10.23 -11.03 3.78
C GLU A 110 -10.96 -10.43 4.98
N ASP A 111 -10.35 -10.45 6.16
CA ASP A 111 -10.92 -9.85 7.37
C ASP A 111 -10.98 -8.32 7.25
N ILE A 112 -9.96 -7.70 6.63
CA ILE A 112 -9.97 -6.28 6.27
C ILE A 112 -11.14 -5.96 5.35
N LEU A 113 -11.26 -6.68 4.23
CA LEU A 113 -12.31 -6.42 3.24
C LEU A 113 -13.71 -6.57 3.86
N LYS A 114 -13.89 -7.59 4.70
CA LYS A 114 -15.14 -7.80 5.43
C LYS A 114 -15.44 -6.71 6.46
N ALA A 115 -14.43 -6.26 7.20
CA ALA A 115 -14.60 -5.25 8.24
C ALA A 115 -14.89 -3.86 7.64
N VAL A 116 -14.25 -3.53 6.52
CA VAL A 116 -14.41 -2.24 5.84
C VAL A 116 -15.65 -2.23 4.94
N ASN A 117 -15.93 -3.35 4.26
CA ASN A 117 -16.94 -3.46 3.20
C ASN A 117 -16.84 -2.32 2.16
N PRO A 118 -15.70 -2.19 1.46
CA PRO A 118 -15.43 -1.04 0.59
C PRO A 118 -16.20 -1.11 -0.73
N ASP A 119 -16.59 0.05 -1.24
CA ASP A 119 -17.14 0.20 -2.60
C ASP A 119 -16.03 0.07 -3.66
N ILE A 120 -14.80 0.43 -3.30
CA ILE A 120 -13.62 0.36 -4.18
C ILE A 120 -12.33 0.28 -3.37
N VAL A 121 -11.35 -0.45 -3.91
CA VAL A 121 -9.98 -0.55 -3.37
C VAL A 121 -9.02 0.25 -4.24
N ILE A 122 -8.01 0.89 -3.64
CA ILE A 122 -6.90 1.56 -4.34
C ILE A 122 -5.56 1.00 -3.86
N ASP A 123 -4.65 0.74 -4.80
CA ASP A 123 -3.32 0.20 -4.56
C ASP A 123 -2.33 1.26 -4.07
N GLY A 124 -1.92 1.19 -2.81
CA GLY A 124 -0.80 1.96 -2.26
C GLY A 124 0.47 1.13 -2.06
N MET A 125 0.50 -0.13 -2.51
CA MET A 125 1.58 -1.08 -2.27
C MET A 125 2.72 -0.92 -3.27
N ASP A 126 3.90 -1.44 -2.93
CA ASP A 126 5.13 -1.31 -3.73
C ASP A 126 5.78 -2.64 -4.13
N HIS A 127 5.16 -3.78 -3.83
CA HIS A 127 5.68 -5.10 -4.20
C HIS A 127 4.64 -5.98 -4.91
N PHE A 128 5.09 -6.84 -5.84
CA PHE A 128 4.19 -7.61 -6.70
C PHE A 128 3.43 -8.72 -5.95
N LYS A 129 4.05 -9.39 -4.98
CA LYS A 129 3.42 -10.49 -4.24
C LYS A 129 2.10 -10.04 -3.60
N ILE A 130 2.09 -8.89 -2.92
CA ILE A 130 0.86 -8.36 -2.31
C ILE A 130 -0.15 -7.90 -3.35
N ARG A 131 0.29 -7.31 -4.47
CA ARG A 131 -0.61 -6.90 -5.55
C ARG A 131 -1.35 -8.07 -6.19
N TYR A 132 -0.68 -9.21 -6.34
CA TYR A 132 -1.35 -10.43 -6.79
C TYR A 132 -2.33 -10.98 -5.75
N LEU A 133 -2.00 -10.88 -4.46
CA LEU A 133 -2.93 -11.22 -3.39
C LEU A 133 -4.15 -10.29 -3.37
N ILE A 134 -3.97 -8.98 -3.54
CA ILE A 134 -5.05 -7.99 -3.66
C ILE A 134 -5.93 -8.32 -4.86
N ASN A 135 -5.32 -8.64 -6.01
CA ASN A 135 -6.04 -9.08 -7.20
C ASN A 135 -6.94 -10.30 -6.91
N GLU A 136 -6.39 -11.34 -6.28
CA GLU A 136 -7.17 -12.52 -5.92
C GLU A 136 -8.31 -12.20 -4.95
N ALA A 137 -8.05 -11.41 -3.90
CA ALA A 137 -9.04 -11.03 -2.92
C ALA A 137 -10.18 -10.18 -3.53
N CYS A 138 -9.84 -9.18 -4.33
CA CYS A 138 -10.81 -8.31 -5.00
C CYS A 138 -11.67 -9.10 -6.01
N GLN A 139 -11.07 -10.03 -6.76
CA GLN A 139 -11.81 -10.90 -7.68
C GLN A 139 -12.75 -11.85 -6.95
N LYS A 140 -12.30 -12.50 -5.86
CA LYS A 140 -13.14 -13.39 -5.05
C LYS A 140 -14.35 -12.67 -4.44
N HIS A 141 -14.12 -11.49 -3.88
CA HIS A 141 -15.15 -10.71 -3.17
C HIS A 141 -15.94 -9.77 -4.07
N HIS A 142 -15.66 -9.75 -5.37
CA HIS A 142 -16.31 -8.87 -6.34
C HIS A 142 -16.22 -7.39 -5.95
N ILE A 143 -15.02 -6.95 -5.56
CA ILE A 143 -14.72 -5.55 -5.22
C ILE A 143 -13.86 -4.93 -6.31
N PRO A 144 -14.25 -3.78 -6.91
CA PRO A 144 -13.46 -3.12 -7.95
C PRO A 144 -12.16 -2.57 -7.34
N TRP A 145 -11.09 -2.60 -8.12
CA TRP A 145 -9.76 -2.26 -7.65
C TRP A 145 -9.01 -1.38 -8.66
N VAL A 146 -8.41 -0.30 -8.19
CA VAL A 146 -7.51 0.53 -8.99
C VAL A 146 -6.07 0.12 -8.69
N TYR A 147 -5.42 -0.50 -9.68
CA TYR A 147 -4.01 -0.85 -9.63
C TYR A 147 -3.15 0.35 -10.00
N GLY A 148 -2.12 0.61 -9.19
CA GLY A 148 -1.15 1.67 -9.37
C GLY A 148 0.25 1.20 -9.05
N ALA A 149 1.22 1.58 -9.87
CA ALA A 149 2.63 1.25 -9.67
C ALA A 149 3.55 2.38 -10.14
N ALA A 150 4.65 2.58 -9.42
CA ALA A 150 5.70 3.51 -9.80
C ALA A 150 7.08 2.91 -9.48
N VAL A 151 8.04 3.10 -10.38
CA VAL A 151 9.46 2.73 -10.18
C VAL A 151 10.34 3.62 -11.08
N GLY A 152 11.45 4.15 -10.54
CA GLY A 152 12.27 5.13 -11.24
C GLY A 152 11.44 6.36 -11.65
N SER A 153 11.36 6.60 -12.96
CA SER A 153 10.51 7.65 -13.55
C SER A 153 9.20 7.12 -14.15
N LYS A 154 8.99 5.79 -14.11
CA LYS A 154 7.91 5.09 -14.82
C LYS A 154 6.75 4.76 -13.92
N GLY A 155 5.54 4.90 -14.46
CA GLY A 155 4.30 4.67 -13.73
C GLY A 155 3.29 3.90 -14.55
N THR A 156 2.43 3.12 -13.88
CA THR A 156 1.35 2.35 -14.51
C THR A 156 0.08 2.46 -13.68
N VAL A 157 -1.06 2.69 -14.32
CA VAL A 157 -2.39 2.69 -13.68
C VAL A 157 -3.37 1.91 -14.53
N TYR A 158 -4.23 1.13 -13.88
CA TYR A 158 -5.33 0.42 -14.53
C TYR A 158 -6.48 0.14 -13.55
N GLY A 159 -7.70 0.49 -13.94
CA GLY A 159 -8.91 0.12 -13.21
C GLY A 159 -9.31 -1.33 -13.54
N ILE A 160 -9.29 -2.20 -12.55
CA ILE A 160 -9.63 -3.61 -12.64
C ILE A 160 -11.04 -3.81 -12.10
N ASP A 161 -11.94 -4.21 -13.00
CA ASP A 161 -13.27 -4.73 -12.66
C ASP A 161 -13.38 -6.22 -13.08
N PHE A 162 -14.59 -6.74 -13.10
CA PHE A 162 -14.90 -8.13 -13.45
C PHE A 162 -15.18 -8.32 -14.95
N LYS A 163 -15.05 -7.26 -15.76
CA LYS A 163 -15.35 -7.27 -17.19
C LYS A 163 -14.08 -7.40 -18.03
N GLY A 164 -13.04 -6.65 -17.69
CA GLY A 164 -11.74 -6.65 -18.39
C GLY A 164 -10.75 -7.72 -17.89
N PRO A 165 -9.48 -7.66 -18.34
CA PRO A 165 -8.40 -8.46 -17.75
C PRO A 165 -8.18 -8.11 -16.28
N CYS A 166 -7.90 -9.11 -15.44
CA CYS A 166 -7.35 -8.88 -14.10
C CYS A 166 -5.82 -8.69 -14.15
N LEU A 167 -5.17 -8.42 -13.01
CA LEU A 167 -3.71 -8.24 -12.98
C LEU A 167 -2.96 -9.49 -13.47
N LYS A 168 -3.46 -10.69 -13.16
CA LYS A 168 -2.88 -11.96 -13.63
C LYS A 168 -2.93 -12.08 -15.15
N CYS A 169 -4.00 -11.63 -15.82
CA CYS A 169 -4.07 -11.57 -17.28
C CYS A 169 -2.99 -10.63 -17.85
N LEU A 170 -2.84 -9.45 -17.23
CA LEU A 170 -1.91 -8.42 -17.69
C LEU A 170 -0.44 -8.85 -17.58
N LEU A 171 -0.03 -9.37 -16.43
CA LEU A 171 1.38 -9.65 -16.12
C LEU A 171 1.77 -11.13 -16.32
N LYS A 172 0.80 -12.04 -16.45
CA LYS A 172 0.94 -13.51 -16.59
C LYS A 172 1.59 -14.23 -15.40
N GLN A 173 2.75 -13.79 -14.95
CA GLN A 173 3.49 -14.34 -13.81
C GLN A 173 4.10 -13.23 -12.97
N ILE A 174 4.24 -13.49 -11.67
CA ILE A 174 4.95 -12.57 -10.77
C ILE A 174 6.38 -12.44 -11.33
N PRO A 175 6.85 -11.23 -11.67
CA PRO A 175 8.21 -11.04 -12.13
C PRO A 175 9.20 -11.54 -11.07
N THR A 176 10.09 -12.45 -11.45
CA THR A 176 11.17 -12.95 -10.57
C THR A 176 12.22 -11.87 -10.29
N SER A 177 12.41 -10.94 -11.23
CA SER A 177 13.20 -9.71 -11.09
C SER A 177 12.28 -8.53 -10.81
N ALA A 178 11.56 -8.57 -9.68
CA ALA A 178 10.79 -7.43 -9.23
C ALA A 178 11.76 -6.27 -8.91
N GLU A 179 11.98 -5.42 -9.91
CA GLU A 179 12.61 -4.11 -9.78
C GLU A 179 11.84 -3.29 -8.73
N SER A 180 12.27 -3.38 -7.47
CA SER A 180 11.64 -2.64 -6.39
C SER A 180 12.11 -1.18 -6.38
N CYS A 181 11.28 -0.29 -5.86
CA CYS A 181 11.64 1.11 -5.62
C CYS A 181 12.94 1.24 -4.81
N ALA A 182 13.25 0.28 -3.93
CA ALA A 182 14.46 0.30 -3.13
C ALA A 182 15.73 0.05 -3.95
N ILE A 183 15.65 -0.69 -5.07
CA ILE A 183 16.79 -0.98 -5.94
C ILE A 183 16.95 0.10 -7.01
N ASN A 184 15.85 0.51 -7.64
CA ASN A 184 15.88 1.42 -8.79
C ASN A 184 15.63 2.90 -8.42
N GLY A 185 15.31 3.17 -7.16
CA GLY A 185 14.81 4.48 -6.73
C GLY A 185 13.42 4.77 -7.29
N VAL A 186 12.86 5.91 -6.89
CA VAL A 186 11.61 6.44 -7.46
C VAL A 186 11.59 7.95 -7.36
N LEU A 187 11.18 8.61 -8.44
CA LEU A 187 11.05 10.07 -8.50
C LEU A 187 9.67 10.51 -8.00
N PRO A 188 9.56 11.50 -7.08
CA PRO A 188 8.27 11.98 -6.60
C PRO A 188 7.26 12.40 -7.68
N PRO A 189 7.66 13.02 -8.82
CA PRO A 189 6.71 13.37 -9.88
C PRO A 189 5.93 12.19 -10.45
N VAL A 190 6.55 11.01 -10.61
CA VAL A 190 5.81 9.84 -11.13
C VAL A 190 4.77 9.35 -10.13
N ILE A 191 5.08 9.40 -8.83
CA ILE A 191 4.14 9.03 -7.77
C ILE A 191 2.90 9.93 -7.82
N THR A 192 3.10 11.25 -7.92
CA THR A 192 1.95 12.19 -7.99
C THR A 192 1.08 11.98 -9.23
N GLN A 193 1.69 11.66 -10.38
CA GLN A 193 0.94 11.40 -11.61
C GLN A 193 0.17 10.08 -11.54
N VAL A 194 0.80 9.01 -11.04
CA VAL A 194 0.14 7.71 -10.82
C VAL A 194 -1.03 7.89 -9.85
N ALA A 195 -0.81 8.49 -8.68
CA ALA A 195 -1.88 8.76 -7.70
C ALA A 195 -3.02 9.59 -8.28
N SER A 196 -2.72 10.59 -9.11
CA SER A 196 -3.74 11.38 -9.81
C SER A 196 -4.58 10.53 -10.77
N TYR A 197 -3.97 9.61 -11.52
CA TYR A 197 -4.71 8.69 -12.39
C TYR A 197 -5.48 7.63 -11.60
N GLU A 198 -4.95 7.16 -10.47
CA GLU A 198 -5.66 6.22 -9.60
C GLU A 198 -6.96 6.84 -9.06
N VAL A 199 -6.86 8.06 -8.53
CA VAL A 199 -8.04 8.82 -8.10
C VAL A 199 -8.98 9.10 -9.27
N THR A 200 -8.45 9.37 -10.47
CA THR A 200 -9.26 9.59 -11.67
C THR A 200 -10.07 8.34 -12.04
N GLU A 201 -9.47 7.14 -12.04
CA GLU A 201 -10.20 5.88 -12.27
C GLU A 201 -11.27 5.67 -11.19
N ALA A 202 -10.93 5.90 -9.92
CA ALA A 202 -11.85 5.73 -8.80
C ALA A 202 -13.08 6.65 -8.92
N ILE A 203 -12.89 7.95 -9.13
CA ILE A 203 -14.03 8.90 -9.24
C ILE A 203 -14.86 8.65 -10.50
N ARG A 204 -14.26 8.18 -11.61
CA ARG A 204 -15.02 7.81 -12.81
C ARG A 204 -15.92 6.61 -12.53
N TYR A 205 -15.38 5.58 -11.87
CA TYR A 205 -16.14 4.41 -11.48
C TYR A 205 -17.30 4.77 -10.54
N LEU A 206 -16.99 5.48 -9.44
CA LEU A 206 -17.98 5.87 -8.43
C LEU A 206 -19.07 6.80 -8.98
N SER A 207 -18.74 7.66 -9.94
CA SER A 207 -19.71 8.53 -10.61
C SER A 207 -20.53 7.84 -11.72
N GLY A 208 -20.46 6.51 -11.82
CA GLY A 208 -21.26 5.73 -12.76
C GLY A 208 -20.73 5.69 -14.20
N HIS A 209 -19.55 6.26 -14.47
CA HIS A 209 -18.92 6.21 -15.79
C HIS A 209 -18.13 4.92 -16.03
N GLY A 210 -17.92 4.11 -14.99
CA GLY A 210 -17.03 2.95 -15.02
C GLY A 210 -15.55 3.33 -15.16
N PHE A 211 -14.69 2.31 -15.19
CA PHE A 211 -13.26 2.50 -15.47
C PHE A 211 -13.02 2.85 -16.94
N SER A 212 -11.83 3.36 -17.25
CA SER A 212 -11.49 3.74 -18.63
C SER A 212 -11.25 2.55 -19.57
N HIS A 213 -11.06 1.34 -19.02
CA HIS A 213 -10.55 0.15 -19.72
C HIS A 213 -9.14 0.31 -20.29
N LYS A 214 -8.41 1.37 -19.91
CA LYS A 214 -7.09 1.67 -20.44
C LYS A 214 -5.98 1.37 -19.45
N LEU A 215 -4.95 0.69 -19.93
CA LEU A 215 -3.65 0.66 -19.26
C LEU A 215 -2.94 1.98 -19.54
N ILE A 216 -2.79 2.80 -18.49
CA ILE A 216 -2.10 4.07 -18.55
C ILE A 216 -0.65 3.83 -18.15
N THR A 217 0.30 4.21 -19.00
CA THR A 217 1.74 4.15 -18.70
C THR A 217 2.38 5.52 -18.87
N LEU A 218 3.25 5.87 -17.94
CA LEU A 218 3.93 7.17 -17.85
C LEU A 218 5.43 6.95 -17.82
N ASP A 219 6.20 7.86 -18.43
CA ASP A 219 7.61 8.09 -18.10
C ASP A 219 7.80 9.59 -17.88
N THR A 220 7.97 9.96 -16.62
CA THR A 220 8.06 11.37 -16.20
C THR A 220 9.39 12.01 -16.51
N PHE A 221 10.43 11.22 -16.78
CA PHE A 221 11.75 11.76 -17.13
C PHE A 221 11.83 12.05 -18.63
N HIS A 222 11.23 11.20 -19.45
CA HIS A 222 11.16 11.37 -20.91
C HIS A 222 9.90 12.14 -21.37
N ILE A 223 8.95 12.41 -20.47
CA ILE A 223 7.65 13.04 -20.77
C ILE A 223 6.84 12.19 -21.76
N ASP A 224 6.88 10.86 -21.58
CA ASP A 224 6.10 9.93 -22.38
C ASP A 224 4.79 9.53 -21.70
N TYR A 225 3.74 9.39 -22.51
CA TYR A 225 2.42 8.97 -22.07
C TYR A 225 1.80 8.01 -23.09
N LYS A 226 1.22 6.90 -22.60
CA LYS A 226 0.38 6.01 -23.40
C LYS A 226 -0.86 5.60 -22.60
N ALA A 227 -1.99 5.51 -23.28
CA ALA A 227 -3.22 4.94 -22.74
C ALA A 227 -3.88 4.04 -23.77
N LEU A 228 -3.83 2.74 -23.54
CA LEU A 228 -4.26 1.71 -24.49
C LEU A 228 -5.41 0.92 -23.89
N ASN A 229 -6.48 0.71 -24.66
CA ASN A 229 -7.50 -0.27 -24.25
C ASN A 229 -6.85 -1.66 -24.28
N ILE A 230 -7.00 -2.42 -23.19
CA ILE A 230 -6.39 -3.74 -23.02
C ILE A 230 -7.41 -4.86 -22.85
N ASP A 231 -8.68 -4.67 -23.22
CA ASP A 231 -9.72 -5.68 -23.08
C ASP A 231 -9.35 -6.99 -23.80
N ILE A 232 -8.59 -6.90 -24.91
CA ILE A 232 -8.07 -8.06 -25.65
C ILE A 232 -7.10 -8.95 -24.85
N LEU A 233 -6.54 -8.43 -23.74
CA LEU A 233 -5.68 -9.21 -22.86
C LEU A 233 -6.47 -10.08 -21.87
N LYS A 234 -7.80 -9.95 -21.82
CA LYS A 234 -8.63 -10.83 -21.00
C LYS A 234 -8.44 -12.28 -21.45
N ASP A 235 -8.17 -13.14 -20.48
CA ASP A 235 -8.00 -14.57 -20.68
C ASP A 235 -9.09 -15.29 -19.88
N ASP A 236 -10.03 -15.91 -20.59
CA ASP A 236 -11.13 -16.66 -19.98
C ASP A 236 -10.64 -17.94 -19.27
N GLU A 237 -9.42 -18.40 -19.59
CA GLU A 237 -8.77 -19.53 -18.92
C GLU A 237 -7.85 -19.10 -17.76
N CYS A 238 -7.83 -17.80 -17.44
CA CYS A 238 -7.04 -17.26 -16.34
C CYS A 238 -7.41 -17.93 -15.01
N ASP A 239 -6.41 -18.42 -14.29
CA ASP A 239 -6.61 -19.08 -13.00
C ASP A 239 -7.42 -18.22 -12.02
N VAL A 240 -7.25 -16.89 -12.04
CA VAL A 240 -7.90 -15.99 -11.09
C VAL A 240 -9.30 -15.57 -11.56
N CYS A 241 -9.40 -14.73 -12.60
CA CYS A 241 -10.68 -14.16 -13.01
C CYS A 241 -11.53 -15.08 -13.90
N GLY A 242 -10.94 -16.11 -14.50
CA GLY A 242 -11.65 -17.10 -15.33
C GLY A 242 -12.09 -18.32 -14.51
N LYS A 243 -11.17 -18.89 -13.74
CA LYS A 243 -11.37 -20.16 -13.00
C LYS A 243 -11.70 -19.98 -11.52
N GLY A 244 -11.47 -18.81 -10.93
CA GLY A 244 -11.72 -18.56 -9.52
C GLY A 244 -10.78 -19.32 -8.58
N HIS A 245 -9.56 -19.63 -9.02
CA HIS A 245 -8.52 -20.25 -8.21
C HIS A 245 -7.66 -19.16 -7.55
N TYR A 246 -7.80 -19.00 -6.24
CA TYR A 246 -7.16 -17.94 -5.45
C TYR A 246 -6.01 -18.50 -4.62
N LYS A 247 -4.95 -18.98 -5.31
CA LYS A 247 -3.86 -19.74 -4.69
C LYS A 247 -3.16 -18.97 -3.56
N LEU A 248 -2.84 -17.68 -3.75
CA LEU A 248 -2.16 -16.88 -2.73
C LEU A 248 -3.08 -16.63 -1.53
N LEU A 249 -4.36 -16.42 -1.78
CA LEU A 249 -5.35 -16.20 -0.73
C LEU A 249 -5.62 -17.47 0.09
N GLU A 250 -5.65 -18.63 -0.56
CA GLU A 250 -5.91 -19.92 0.08
C GLU A 250 -4.68 -20.49 0.80
N THR A 251 -3.48 -20.12 0.33
CA THR A 251 -2.21 -20.51 0.98
C THR A 251 -1.94 -19.59 2.16
N LYS A 252 -2.48 -19.95 3.32
CA LYS A 252 -2.19 -19.29 4.61
C LYS A 252 -0.79 -19.67 5.08
N GLN A 253 0.24 -18.96 4.62
CA GLN A 253 1.61 -19.14 5.08
C GLN A 253 2.19 -17.79 5.48
N GLN A 254 2.34 -17.57 6.78
CA GLN A 254 3.16 -16.51 7.31
C GLN A 254 4.55 -17.10 7.59
N GLN A 255 5.57 -16.57 6.91
CA GLN A 255 6.95 -17.01 7.14
C GLN A 255 7.52 -16.25 8.33
N ASN A 256 8.24 -16.94 9.21
CA ASN A 256 8.89 -16.29 10.35
C ASN A 256 10.03 -15.35 9.92
N ILE A 257 10.60 -15.60 8.74
CA ILE A 257 11.68 -14.83 8.14
C ILE A 257 11.25 -14.54 6.70
N GLU A 258 11.26 -13.28 6.30
CA GLU A 258 10.95 -12.86 4.94
C GLU A 258 11.98 -11.83 4.47
N SER A 259 12.58 -12.09 3.30
CA SER A 259 13.47 -11.13 2.65
C SER A 259 12.66 -9.94 2.13
N LEU A 260 13.08 -8.74 2.53
CA LEU A 260 12.59 -7.47 2.00
C LEU A 260 13.63 -6.84 1.08
N CYS A 261 13.24 -5.79 0.38
CA CYS A 261 14.16 -5.11 -0.53
C CYS A 261 15.24 -4.34 0.24
N GLY A 262 16.44 -4.23 -0.34
CA GLY A 262 17.51 -3.40 0.22
C GLY A 262 18.24 -4.02 1.43
N LYS A 263 18.62 -5.30 1.35
CA LYS A 263 19.34 -6.02 2.43
C LYS A 263 18.63 -5.94 3.79
N THR A 264 17.32 -6.06 3.74
CA THR A 264 16.46 -5.98 4.92
C THR A 264 15.71 -7.29 5.03
N TYR A 265 15.58 -7.83 6.24
CA TYR A 265 14.74 -9.00 6.52
C TYR A 265 13.70 -8.65 7.56
N LEU A 266 12.48 -9.13 7.36
CA LEU A 266 11.41 -9.09 8.32
C LEU A 266 11.40 -10.39 9.12
N PHE A 267 11.64 -10.27 10.41
CA PHE A 267 11.45 -11.34 11.38
C PHE A 267 10.10 -11.18 12.07
N ARG A 268 9.39 -12.29 12.25
CA ARG A 268 8.11 -12.31 12.95
C ARG A 268 8.23 -13.11 14.23
N TYR A 269 8.10 -12.42 15.36
CA TYR A 269 8.07 -13.00 16.69
C TYR A 269 6.69 -12.83 17.34
N GLN A 270 6.49 -13.44 18.51
CA GLN A 270 5.31 -13.15 19.33
C GLN A 270 5.35 -11.69 19.82
N PRO A 271 4.22 -10.97 19.90
CA PRO A 271 4.21 -9.56 20.30
C PRO A 271 4.92 -9.26 21.63
N THR A 272 4.97 -10.23 22.53
CA THR A 272 5.64 -10.13 23.83
C THR A 272 7.13 -9.77 23.73
N VAL A 273 7.79 -10.07 22.61
CA VAL A 273 9.22 -9.70 22.44
C VAL A 273 9.46 -8.19 22.52
N PHE A 274 8.43 -7.38 22.23
CA PHE A 274 8.53 -5.94 22.37
C PHE A 274 8.82 -5.54 23.81
N ASP A 275 8.23 -6.22 24.79
CA ASP A 275 8.40 -5.92 26.21
C ASP A 275 9.74 -6.39 26.77
N TYR A 276 10.39 -7.34 26.10
CA TYR A 276 11.68 -7.93 26.48
C TYR A 276 12.85 -7.47 25.62
N ALA A 277 12.68 -6.37 24.88
CA ALA A 277 13.65 -5.92 23.89
C ALA A 277 15.05 -5.63 24.46
N GLU A 278 15.16 -5.32 25.75
CA GLU A 278 16.42 -5.14 26.48
C GLU A 278 17.28 -6.40 26.58
N HIS A 279 16.71 -7.57 26.28
CA HIS A 279 17.45 -8.83 26.20
C HIS A 279 18.09 -9.07 24.83
N PHE A 280 17.63 -8.36 23.78
CA PHE A 280 18.29 -8.45 22.48
C PHE A 280 19.71 -7.88 22.55
N PRO A 281 20.65 -8.45 21.78
CA PRO A 281 21.98 -7.87 21.65
C PRO A 281 21.90 -6.47 21.03
N GLY A 282 22.83 -5.60 21.42
CA GLY A 282 22.90 -4.21 20.97
C GLY A 282 22.27 -3.21 21.95
N ASP A 283 22.21 -1.95 21.50
CA ASP A 283 21.71 -0.83 22.30
C ASP A 283 20.37 -0.32 21.76
N ILE A 284 19.37 -0.16 22.63
CA ILE A 284 18.13 0.55 22.27
C ILE A 284 18.45 2.04 22.14
N VAL A 285 18.61 2.51 20.90
CA VAL A 285 18.90 3.92 20.60
C VAL A 285 17.66 4.80 20.68
N LYS A 286 16.46 4.21 20.52
CA LYS A 286 15.20 4.93 20.56
C LYS A 286 14.04 4.01 20.92
N SER A 287 13.09 4.54 21.68
CA SER A 287 11.89 3.81 22.07
C SER A 287 10.66 4.71 22.02
N THR A 288 9.58 4.18 21.47
CA THR A 288 8.25 4.82 21.44
C THR A 288 7.20 3.79 21.84
N SER A 289 5.94 4.20 21.92
CA SER A 289 4.83 3.25 22.15
C SER A 289 4.57 2.29 20.99
N PHE A 290 5.21 2.46 19.83
CA PHE A 290 4.95 1.70 18.60
C PHE A 290 6.15 0.90 18.12
N ALA A 291 7.35 1.46 18.27
CA ALA A 291 8.58 0.86 17.77
C ALA A 291 9.77 1.17 18.69
N LYS A 292 10.75 0.26 18.67
CA LYS A 292 12.08 0.43 19.27
C LYS A 292 13.13 0.31 18.17
N LEU A 293 14.09 1.22 18.17
CA LEU A 293 15.28 1.13 17.32
C LEU A 293 16.42 0.55 18.15
N ILE A 294 16.99 -0.55 17.67
CA ILE A 294 18.10 -1.25 18.29
C ILE A 294 19.28 -1.22 17.33
N LYS A 295 20.49 -0.97 17.84
CA LYS A 295 21.72 -1.03 17.08
C LYS A 295 22.60 -2.16 17.59
N ASP A 296 22.81 -3.18 16.78
CA ASP A 296 23.62 -4.37 17.09
C ASP A 296 24.76 -4.51 16.09
N GLY A 297 25.94 -3.98 16.43
CA GLY A 297 27.09 -3.98 15.54
C GLY A 297 26.82 -3.25 14.21
N ASN A 298 26.72 -4.03 13.12
CA ASN A 298 26.44 -3.52 11.77
C ASN A 298 24.94 -3.56 11.41
N TYR A 299 24.09 -4.10 12.29
CA TYR A 299 22.65 -4.20 12.06
C TYR A 299 21.93 -3.03 12.71
N ASP A 300 21.15 -2.33 11.90
CA ASP A 300 20.10 -1.46 12.39
C ASP A 300 18.82 -2.30 12.48
N ILE A 301 18.08 -2.18 13.57
CA ILE A 301 16.90 -3.00 13.84
C ILE A 301 15.74 -2.11 14.24
N THR A 302 14.59 -2.33 13.60
CA THR A 302 13.31 -1.74 14.01
C THR A 302 12.40 -2.83 14.54
N LEU A 303 12.18 -2.85 15.85
CA LEU A 303 11.26 -3.76 16.52
C LEU A 303 9.91 -3.09 16.73
N PHE A 304 8.86 -3.64 16.13
CA PHE A 304 7.49 -3.16 16.23
C PHE A 304 6.73 -3.82 17.38
N LYS A 305 5.73 -3.12 17.92
CA LYS A 305 4.91 -3.59 19.05
C LYS A 305 4.18 -4.92 18.80
N ASP A 306 3.88 -5.23 17.54
CA ASP A 306 3.22 -6.47 17.15
C ASP A 306 4.17 -7.67 17.00
N GLY A 307 5.46 -7.51 17.36
CA GLY A 307 6.46 -8.57 17.31
C GLY A 307 7.19 -8.69 15.98
N ARG A 308 6.84 -7.87 14.98
CA ARG A 308 7.65 -7.73 13.76
C ARG A 308 8.98 -7.05 14.07
N MET A 309 10.04 -7.47 13.40
CA MET A 309 11.36 -6.90 13.53
C MET A 309 12.00 -6.78 12.14
N ASN A 310 12.21 -5.55 11.65
CA ASN A 310 13.01 -5.32 10.46
C ASN A 310 14.47 -5.27 10.86
N VAL A 311 15.30 -6.10 10.24
CA VAL A 311 16.76 -6.13 10.43
C VAL A 311 17.41 -5.69 9.13
N TYR A 312 18.11 -4.58 9.19
CA TYR A 312 18.81 -3.97 8.05
C TYR A 312 20.29 -4.36 8.08
N GLY A 313 20.88 -4.54 6.90
CA GLY A 313 22.32 -4.86 6.76
C GLY A 313 22.63 -6.36 6.68
N VAL A 314 21.61 -7.21 6.53
CA VAL A 314 21.76 -8.67 6.38
C VAL A 314 22.10 -9.00 4.92
N GLU A 315 23.13 -9.82 4.69
CA GLU A 315 23.67 -10.13 3.38
C GLU A 315 22.91 -11.23 2.64
N ASP A 316 22.51 -12.29 3.34
CA ASP A 316 21.84 -13.45 2.75
C ASP A 316 20.89 -14.19 3.72
N ASP A 317 20.15 -15.16 3.17
CA ASP A 317 19.14 -15.94 3.90
C ASP A 317 19.73 -16.75 5.06
N ASN A 318 20.98 -17.22 4.93
CA ASN A 318 21.63 -18.03 5.97
C ASN A 318 22.05 -17.16 7.16
N GLU A 319 22.56 -15.95 6.90
CA GLU A 319 22.79 -14.95 7.93
C GLU A 319 21.48 -14.55 8.63
N ALA A 320 20.41 -14.34 7.85
CA ALA A 320 19.08 -14.03 8.38
C ALA A 320 18.56 -15.12 9.33
N GLU A 321 18.68 -16.41 8.95
CA GLU A 321 18.31 -17.53 9.80
C GLU A 321 19.12 -17.60 11.10
N GLN A 322 20.43 -17.37 11.02
CA GLN A 322 21.31 -17.36 12.20
C GLN A 322 20.94 -16.23 13.15
N LEU A 323 20.74 -15.01 12.64
CA LEU A 323 20.32 -13.84 13.43
C LEU A 323 18.95 -14.06 14.07
N TYR A 324 17.98 -14.56 13.31
CA TYR A 324 16.64 -14.84 13.81
C TYR A 324 16.69 -15.76 15.05
N HIS A 325 17.48 -16.84 14.97
CA HIS A 325 17.64 -17.78 16.06
C HIS A 325 18.50 -17.26 17.22
N GLN A 326 19.52 -16.43 16.93
CA GLN A 326 20.33 -15.77 17.96
C GLN A 326 19.45 -14.84 18.81
N TYR A 327 18.66 -13.98 18.17
CA TYR A 327 17.76 -13.06 18.85
C TYR A 327 16.66 -13.82 19.61
N LEU A 328 16.10 -14.88 19.01
CA LEU A 328 15.11 -15.70 19.71
C LEU A 328 15.69 -16.38 20.97
N LYS A 329 16.96 -16.78 20.96
CA LYS A 329 17.63 -17.35 22.14
C LYS A 329 17.88 -16.33 23.24
N SER A 330 18.10 -15.07 22.89
CA SER A 330 18.34 -14.00 23.88
C SER A 330 17.13 -13.72 24.78
N LEU A 331 15.93 -14.10 24.33
CA LEU A 331 14.67 -13.94 25.06
C LEU A 331 14.39 -15.06 26.11
N LYS A 332 15.32 -16.02 26.27
CA LYS A 332 15.20 -17.16 27.21
C LYS A 332 16.07 -16.98 28.43
#